data_AF-A0A424L5K9-F1
#
_entry.id   AF-A0A424L5K9-F1
#
_cell.length_a   1.000
_cell.length_b   1.000
_cell.length_c   1.000
_cell.angle_alpha   90.00
_cell.angle_beta   90.00
_cell.angle_gamma   90.00
#
_symmetry.space_group_name_H-M   'P 1'
#
loop_
_entity.id
_entity.type
_entity.pdbx_description
1 polymer ?
#
loop_
_entity_poly.entity_id
_entity_poly.type
_entity_poly.pdbx_seq_one_letter_code
_entity_poly.pdbx_strand_id
1 'polypeptide(L)'
;MFDQAQLMDILSKILQALELQTDRQPGAAISPEINKNLAELLQASTDEGMVGAIDVQSSDIINLVTMLYEAIWADYSVSVPIPIKELIGRMQITIMKVALSDTDFFNKENYPARMVLNEFAEAGIGWTEVEDLDGGPLSGKISELVNRVLEDHQDENETFFQEVLRDFRGFRAKEEASETRKLEQRILRVDEREERVDDIKELVTERINEKNLGREIHDFVRELLETHCHKFIVMLVLKEGPDTNAWKQPINTIDVLLWSIQDHEHEGDRDRLEVVNPRPLDNLRKAMKITRLSAADIDNQITRLKEVQEETLSWTEAAALVKQEPANDVYIEEGAQTQPDVLPDLPEDDPCMMQADNLQVGIWVEFSGDEDHISVR
;
A
#
# COMPACT_ATOMS: atom_id res chain seq x y z
N MET A 1 -43.10 36.73 47.38
CA MET A 1 -42.59 36.72 45.99
C MET A 1 -41.10 36.97 46.14
N PHE A 2 -40.35 35.92 46.44
CA PHE A 2 -38.90 36.05 46.57
C PHE A 2 -38.28 36.04 45.18
N ASP A 3 -37.16 36.73 45.08
CA ASP A 3 -36.67 37.31 43.85
C ASP A 3 -35.75 36.29 43.16
N GLN A 4 -36.23 35.68 42.07
CA GLN A 4 -35.42 34.85 41.17
C GLN A 4 -34.09 35.53 40.81
N ALA A 5 -34.07 36.88 40.82
CA ALA A 5 -32.87 37.68 40.64
C ALA A 5 -31.80 37.46 41.72
N GLN A 6 -32.17 37.27 43.00
CA GLN A 6 -31.20 37.00 44.08
C GLN A 6 -30.54 35.63 43.93
N LEU A 7 -31.31 34.61 43.52
CA LEU A 7 -30.77 33.26 43.30
C LEU A 7 -29.86 33.23 42.08
N MET A 8 -30.22 33.93 41.00
CA MET A 8 -29.36 34.11 39.83
C MET A 8 -28.07 34.89 40.17
N ASP A 9 -28.13 35.90 41.04
CA ASP A 9 -26.96 36.64 41.53
C ASP A 9 -26.01 35.74 42.35
N ILE A 10 -26.56 34.88 43.22
CA ILE A 10 -25.76 33.90 43.97
C ILE A 10 -25.08 32.90 43.02
N LEU A 11 -25.82 32.32 42.06
CA LEU A 11 -25.25 31.38 41.09
C LEU A 11 -24.16 32.03 40.22
N SER A 12 -24.35 33.29 39.83
CA SER A 12 -23.36 34.05 39.06
C SER A 12 -22.10 34.34 39.88
N LYS A 13 -22.23 34.68 41.17
CA LYS A 13 -21.08 34.85 42.08
C LYS A 13 -20.31 33.55 42.31
N ILE A 14 -21.01 32.42 42.38
CA ILE A 14 -20.38 31.09 42.51
C ILE A 14 -19.60 30.73 41.24
N LEU A 15 -20.17 30.97 40.05
CA LEU A 15 -19.45 30.81 38.77
C LEU A 15 -18.16 31.62 38.75
N GLN A 16 -18.24 32.91 39.10
CA GLN A 16 -17.08 33.81 39.12
C GLN A 16 -16.02 33.37 40.15
N ALA A 17 -16.43 32.83 41.30
CA ALA A 17 -15.52 32.29 42.31
C ALA A 17 -14.83 30.99 41.87
N LEU A 18 -15.54 30.12 41.14
CA LEU A 18 -15.01 28.86 40.61
C LEU A 18 -14.07 29.09 39.41
N GLU A 19 -14.33 30.07 38.56
CA GLU A 19 -13.42 30.49 37.48
C GLU A 19 -12.07 30.95 38.05
N LEU A 20 -12.09 31.74 39.13
CA LEU A 20 -10.88 32.19 39.83
C LEU A 20 -10.10 31.06 40.52
N GLN A 21 -10.75 29.94 40.85
CA GLN A 21 -10.10 28.74 41.41
C GLN A 21 -9.57 27.80 40.32
N THR A 22 -10.26 27.70 39.19
CA THR A 22 -9.90 26.83 38.07
C THR A 22 -8.56 27.23 37.42
N ASP A 23 -8.21 28.52 37.47
CA ASP A 23 -6.93 29.05 36.96
C ASP A 23 -5.70 28.64 37.81
N ARG A 24 -5.91 28.09 39.02
CA ARG A 24 -4.82 27.69 39.94
C ARG A 24 -4.43 26.22 39.88
N GLN A 25 -5.31 25.32 39.42
CA GLN A 25 -5.01 23.90 39.23
C GLN A 25 -5.85 23.30 38.08
N PRO A 26 -5.28 23.12 36.88
CA PRO A 26 -5.95 22.36 35.83
C PRO A 26 -6.03 20.89 36.24
N GLY A 27 -7.25 20.39 36.48
CA GLY A 27 -7.53 18.97 36.75
C GLY A 27 -7.77 18.55 38.21
N ALA A 28 -7.81 19.49 39.17
CA ALA A 28 -8.03 19.14 40.59
C ALA A 28 -9.45 19.40 41.12
N ALA A 29 -10.31 20.07 40.36
CA ALA A 29 -11.60 20.53 40.85
C ALA A 29 -12.64 20.39 39.75
N ILE A 30 -13.43 19.30 39.78
CA ILE A 30 -14.90 19.24 39.69
C ILE A 30 -15.26 17.77 39.99
N SER A 31 -14.96 17.35 41.22
CA SER A 31 -15.36 16.07 41.79
C SER A 31 -16.85 16.12 42.19
N PRO A 32 -17.45 14.98 42.60
CA PRO A 32 -18.67 14.97 43.45
C PRO A 32 -18.61 15.91 44.66
N GLU A 33 -17.44 16.44 45.01
CA GLU A 33 -17.25 17.55 45.95
C GLU A 33 -17.89 18.86 45.49
N ILE A 34 -18.02 19.18 44.20
CA ILE A 34 -18.79 20.37 43.78
C ILE A 34 -20.27 20.16 44.01
N ASN A 35 -20.82 18.98 43.72
CA ASN A 35 -22.21 18.65 44.05
C ASN A 35 -22.44 18.74 45.56
N LYS A 36 -21.50 18.23 46.35
CA LYS A 36 -21.55 18.29 47.81
C LYS A 36 -21.41 19.72 48.33
N ASN A 37 -20.45 20.49 47.82
CA ASN A 37 -20.21 21.88 48.22
C ASN A 37 -21.37 22.79 47.78
N LEU A 38 -21.96 22.56 46.61
CA LEU A 38 -23.14 23.29 46.13
C LEU A 38 -24.35 22.97 47.01
N ALA A 39 -24.59 21.70 47.32
CA ALA A 39 -25.67 21.30 48.23
C ALA A 39 -25.45 21.84 49.65
N GLU A 40 -24.22 21.79 50.17
CA GLU A 40 -23.86 22.34 51.49
C GLU A 40 -23.95 23.88 51.51
N LEU A 41 -23.54 24.58 50.44
CA LEU A 41 -23.66 26.05 50.33
C LEU A 41 -25.12 26.48 50.20
N LEU A 42 -25.93 25.75 49.44
CA LEU A 42 -27.37 25.99 49.35
C LEU A 42 -28.04 25.76 50.71
N GLN A 43 -27.69 24.68 51.42
CA GLN A 43 -28.18 24.41 52.78
C GLN A 43 -27.71 25.47 53.79
N ALA A 44 -26.44 25.85 53.78
CA ALA A 44 -25.90 26.89 54.67
C ALA A 44 -26.53 28.26 54.41
N SER A 45 -26.79 28.59 53.15
CA SER A 45 -27.52 29.82 52.77
C SER A 45 -28.98 29.79 53.24
N THR A 46 -29.57 28.59 53.34
CA THR A 46 -30.92 28.36 53.88
C THR A 46 -30.94 28.51 55.41
N ASP A 47 -29.87 28.10 56.11
CA ASP A 47 -29.74 28.18 57.57
C ASP A 47 -29.37 29.58 58.10
N GLU A 48 -28.66 30.42 57.34
CA GLU A 48 -28.30 31.80 57.73
C GLU A 48 -29.46 32.81 57.62
N GLY A 49 -30.67 32.38 57.29
CA GLY A 49 -31.85 33.24 57.22
C GLY A 49 -31.84 34.25 56.05
N MET A 50 -30.82 34.21 55.18
CA MET A 50 -30.76 34.96 53.91
C MET A 50 -31.50 34.26 52.76
N VAL A 51 -31.80 32.96 52.88
CA VAL A 51 -32.65 32.23 51.93
C VAL A 51 -33.88 31.70 52.66
N GLY A 52 -34.78 32.63 53.00
CA GLY A 52 -36.14 32.28 53.44
C GLY A 52 -36.92 31.69 52.26
N ALA A 53 -36.94 30.36 52.18
CA ALA A 53 -37.66 29.55 51.20
C ALA A 53 -37.21 29.76 49.74
N ILE A 54 -36.23 28.96 49.32
CA ILE A 54 -36.17 28.51 47.92
C ILE A 54 -37.58 28.00 47.58
N ASP A 55 -38.22 28.53 46.54
CA ASP A 55 -39.51 28.00 46.09
C ASP A 55 -39.36 26.48 45.87
N VAL A 56 -40.35 25.70 46.27
CA VAL A 56 -40.27 24.22 46.19
C VAL A 56 -39.91 23.79 44.77
N GLN A 57 -40.40 24.51 43.76
CA GLN A 57 -40.10 24.29 42.35
C GLN A 57 -38.61 24.51 42.03
N SER A 58 -38.00 25.59 42.53
CA SER A 58 -36.56 25.85 42.32
C SER A 58 -35.70 24.80 43.02
N SER A 59 -36.10 24.32 44.20
CA SER A 59 -35.40 23.24 44.90
C SER A 59 -35.49 21.91 44.15
N ASP A 60 -36.65 21.60 43.57
CA ASP A 60 -36.86 20.39 42.76
C ASP A 60 -36.01 20.44 41.48
N ILE A 61 -35.93 21.61 40.82
CA ILE A 61 -35.10 21.84 39.63
C ILE A 61 -33.63 21.60 39.95
N ILE A 62 -33.12 22.14 41.06
CA ILE A 62 -31.73 21.95 41.49
C ILE A 62 -31.42 20.47 41.72
N ASN A 63 -32.29 19.75 42.44
CA ASN A 63 -32.14 18.31 42.66
C ASN A 63 -32.15 17.53 41.34
N LEU A 64 -33.02 17.87 40.40
CA LEU A 64 -33.13 17.18 39.12
C LEU A 64 -31.89 17.42 38.23
N VAL A 65 -31.34 18.64 38.20
CA VAL A 65 -30.07 18.92 37.50
C VAL A 65 -28.92 18.17 38.17
N THR A 66 -28.92 18.07 39.50
CA THR A 66 -27.90 17.31 40.24
C THR A 66 -27.94 15.84 39.87
N MET A 67 -29.13 15.23 39.85
CA MET A 67 -29.35 13.85 39.40
C MET A 67 -28.95 13.61 37.94
N LEU A 68 -29.21 14.58 37.04
CA LEU A 68 -28.77 14.51 35.64
C LEU A 68 -27.25 14.38 35.54
N TYR A 69 -26.53 15.23 36.25
CA TYR A 69 -25.07 15.17 36.25
C TYR A 69 -24.56 13.90 36.92
N GLU A 70 -25.14 13.47 38.05
CA GLU A 70 -24.79 12.18 38.67
C GLU A 70 -24.96 11.00 37.71
N ALA A 71 -26.02 10.99 36.90
CA ALA A 71 -26.22 9.97 35.86
C ALA A 71 -25.15 10.05 34.76
N ILE A 72 -24.81 11.27 34.30
CA ILE A 72 -23.72 11.49 33.35
C ILE A 72 -22.37 11.00 33.95
N TRP A 73 -22.13 11.22 35.24
CA TRP A 73 -20.91 10.75 35.91
C TRP A 73 -20.91 9.23 36.11
N ALA A 74 -22.05 8.61 36.37
CA ALA A 74 -22.18 7.17 36.64
C ALA A 74 -22.10 6.31 35.37
N ASP A 75 -22.94 6.59 34.36
CA ASP A 75 -23.03 5.76 33.14
C ASP A 75 -21.83 5.95 32.21
N TYR A 76 -21.28 7.17 32.16
CA TYR A 76 -20.13 7.48 31.29
C TYR A 76 -18.79 7.32 32.02
N SER A 77 -18.80 6.83 33.27
CA SER A 77 -17.60 6.62 34.09
C SER A 77 -16.54 5.77 33.38
N VAL A 78 -16.97 4.80 32.58
CA VAL A 78 -16.09 3.84 31.86
C VAL A 78 -15.76 4.30 30.43
N SER A 79 -16.64 5.08 29.78
CA SER A 79 -16.56 5.34 28.34
C SER A 79 -16.07 6.75 27.97
N VAL A 80 -16.31 7.76 28.81
CA VAL A 80 -15.88 9.15 28.50
C VAL A 80 -14.57 9.49 29.21
N PRO A 81 -13.56 10.01 28.48
CA PRO A 81 -12.29 10.44 29.05
C PRO A 81 -12.43 11.52 30.13
N ILE A 82 -11.50 11.52 31.10
CA ILE A 82 -11.47 12.48 32.20
C ILE A 82 -11.48 13.95 31.71
N PRO A 83 -10.70 14.35 30.68
CA PRO A 83 -10.70 15.75 30.22
C PRO A 83 -12.06 16.23 29.70
N ILE A 84 -12.82 15.36 29.01
CA ILE A 84 -14.14 15.70 28.48
C ILE A 84 -15.16 15.79 29.63
N LYS A 85 -15.07 14.91 30.62
CA LYS A 85 -15.91 14.98 31.83
C LYS A 85 -15.72 16.28 32.60
N GLU A 86 -14.48 16.72 32.76
CA GLU A 86 -14.19 18.00 33.43
C GLU A 86 -14.83 19.18 32.69
N LEU A 87 -14.72 19.20 31.36
CA LEU A 87 -15.34 20.24 30.52
C LEU A 87 -16.87 20.25 30.66
N ILE A 88 -17.51 19.08 30.62
CA ILE A 88 -18.97 18.95 30.84
C ILE A 88 -19.36 19.41 32.26
N GLY A 89 -18.57 19.04 33.27
CA GLY A 89 -18.78 19.41 34.66
C GLY A 89 -18.75 20.93 34.89
N ARG A 90 -17.88 21.67 34.18
CA ARG A 90 -17.82 23.14 34.27
C ARG A 90 -19.15 23.81 33.90
N MET A 91 -19.91 23.22 32.98
CA MET A 91 -21.19 23.77 32.53
C MET A 91 -22.32 23.64 33.56
N GLN A 92 -22.13 22.89 34.65
CA GLN A 92 -23.22 22.51 35.58
C GLN A 92 -24.00 23.71 36.11
N ILE A 93 -23.31 24.78 36.52
CA ILE A 93 -24.00 25.96 37.08
C ILE A 93 -24.75 26.72 35.98
N THR A 94 -24.17 26.84 34.79
CA THR A 94 -24.85 27.43 33.62
C THR A 94 -26.11 26.64 33.28
N ILE A 95 -26.03 25.31 33.26
CA ILE A 95 -27.21 24.44 33.04
C ILE A 95 -28.25 24.62 34.15
N MET A 96 -27.81 24.78 35.39
CA MET A 96 -28.71 25.05 36.52
C MET A 96 -29.42 26.40 36.38
N LYS A 97 -28.70 27.46 35.98
CA LYS A 97 -29.28 28.79 35.68
C LYS A 97 -30.34 28.70 34.57
N VAL A 98 -30.04 27.97 33.49
CA VAL A 98 -30.97 27.75 32.38
C VAL A 98 -32.22 27.01 32.86
N ALA A 99 -32.05 25.92 33.61
CA ALA A 99 -33.17 25.13 34.12
C ALA A 99 -34.06 25.89 35.10
N LEU A 100 -33.50 26.82 35.87
CA LEU A 100 -34.23 27.71 36.77
C LEU A 100 -34.90 28.88 36.05
N SER A 101 -34.40 29.26 34.88
CA SER A 101 -34.94 30.35 34.07
C SER A 101 -36.03 29.89 33.09
N ASP A 102 -35.93 28.65 32.61
CA ASP A 102 -36.88 28.05 31.67
C ASP A 102 -37.37 26.68 32.16
N THR A 103 -38.66 26.62 32.49
CA THR A 103 -39.34 25.38 32.92
C THR A 103 -39.42 24.33 31.81
N ASP A 104 -39.31 24.73 30.54
CA ASP A 104 -39.29 23.79 29.41
C ASP A 104 -38.00 22.98 29.34
N PHE A 105 -36.95 23.37 30.07
CA PHE A 105 -35.68 22.64 30.13
C PHE A 105 -35.91 21.16 30.39
N PHE A 106 -36.80 20.79 31.32
CA PHE A 106 -37.13 19.40 31.65
C PHE A 106 -38.35 18.86 30.88
N ASN A 107 -39.29 19.71 30.49
CA ASN A 107 -40.51 19.27 29.79
C ASN A 107 -40.27 18.89 28.32
N LYS A 108 -39.27 19.48 27.66
CA LYS A 108 -38.91 19.17 26.26
C LYS A 108 -37.70 18.25 26.20
N GLU A 109 -37.90 16.97 25.90
CA GLU A 109 -36.82 15.97 25.81
C GLU A 109 -35.60 16.44 25.00
N ASN A 110 -35.85 17.13 23.87
CA ASN A 110 -34.83 17.66 22.97
C ASN A 110 -34.42 19.11 23.27
N TYR A 111 -34.46 19.53 24.55
CA TYR A 111 -34.03 20.87 24.90
C TYR A 111 -32.55 21.09 24.50
N PRO A 112 -32.21 22.17 23.76
CA PRO A 112 -30.89 22.36 23.16
C PRO A 112 -29.70 22.23 24.13
N ALA A 113 -29.83 22.73 25.36
CA ALA A 113 -28.77 22.60 26.36
C ALA A 113 -28.53 21.14 26.79
N ARG A 114 -29.60 20.33 26.91
CA ARG A 114 -29.47 18.87 27.15
C ARG A 114 -28.85 18.17 25.96
N MET A 115 -29.22 18.58 24.75
CA MET A 115 -28.65 18.02 23.52
C MET A 115 -27.16 18.29 23.39
N VAL A 116 -26.68 19.47 23.79
CA VAL A 116 -25.24 19.79 23.84
C VAL A 116 -24.51 18.85 24.80
N LEU A 117 -25.03 18.66 26.02
CA LEU A 117 -24.42 17.73 26.99
C LEU A 117 -24.35 16.29 26.45
N ASN A 118 -25.44 15.82 25.82
CA ASN A 118 -25.50 14.48 25.26
C ASN A 118 -24.50 14.29 24.11
N GLU A 119 -24.40 15.26 23.19
CA GLU A 119 -23.48 15.20 22.05
C GLU A 119 -22.01 15.28 22.49
N PHE A 120 -21.69 16.07 23.51
CA PHE A 120 -20.34 16.09 24.09
C PHE A 120 -20.00 14.75 24.76
N ALA A 121 -20.95 14.17 25.49
CA ALA A 121 -20.77 12.87 26.12
C ALA A 121 -20.60 11.75 25.07
N GLU A 122 -21.49 11.67 24.08
CA GLU A 122 -21.45 10.69 22.99
C GLU A 122 -20.16 10.81 22.16
N ALA A 123 -19.74 12.03 21.81
CA ALA A 123 -18.49 12.24 21.09
C ALA A 123 -17.28 11.80 21.93
N GLY A 124 -17.34 11.97 23.26
CA GLY A 124 -16.32 11.52 24.18
C GLY A 124 -16.19 9.99 24.27
N ILE A 125 -17.28 9.23 24.09
CA ILE A 125 -17.24 7.75 24.09
C ILE A 125 -16.35 7.21 22.95
N GLY A 126 -16.40 7.87 21.80
CA GLY A 126 -15.62 7.48 20.62
C GLY A 126 -14.17 7.97 20.63
N TRP A 127 -13.77 8.75 21.64
CA TRP A 127 -12.42 9.31 21.73
C TRP A 127 -11.44 8.26 22.27
N THR A 128 -10.30 8.09 21.60
CA THR A 128 -9.25 7.15 22.03
C THR A 128 -8.04 7.93 22.54
N GLU A 129 -7.45 7.48 23.66
CA GLU A 129 -6.32 8.13 24.34
C GLU A 129 -5.04 8.21 23.49
N VAL A 130 -5.03 7.54 22.32
CA VAL A 130 -3.95 7.57 21.32
C VAL A 130 -4.03 8.83 20.44
N GLU A 131 -5.17 9.52 20.40
CA GLU A 131 -5.35 10.82 19.73
C GLU A 131 -4.86 11.97 20.63
N ASP A 132 -3.53 12.08 20.67
CA ASP A 132 -2.71 13.19 21.18
C ASP A 132 -2.76 13.50 22.68
N LEU A 133 -1.56 13.42 23.28
CA LEU A 133 -1.23 13.80 24.67
C LEU A 133 -1.54 15.27 25.01
N ASP A 134 -1.89 16.10 24.02
CA ASP A 134 -2.25 17.52 24.15
C ASP A 134 -3.75 17.81 23.94
N GLY A 135 -4.60 16.79 23.94
CA GLY A 135 -6.05 16.94 23.74
C GLY A 135 -6.36 17.20 22.27
N GLY A 136 -6.57 16.12 21.52
CA GLY A 136 -6.87 16.16 20.09
C GLY A 136 -8.00 17.14 19.69
N PRO A 137 -8.21 17.33 18.37
CA PRO A 137 -9.07 18.39 17.83
C PRO A 137 -10.50 18.39 18.39
N LEU A 138 -11.03 17.22 18.76
CA LEU A 138 -12.31 17.08 19.45
C LEU A 138 -12.32 17.76 20.84
N SER A 139 -11.34 17.46 21.69
CA SER A 139 -11.22 18.04 23.03
C SER A 139 -11.05 19.56 22.95
N GLY A 140 -10.23 20.04 22.01
CA GLY A 140 -10.06 21.45 21.72
C GLY A 140 -11.38 22.14 21.35
N LYS A 141 -12.18 21.54 20.46
CA LYS A 141 -13.48 22.11 20.05
C LYS A 141 -14.51 22.09 21.19
N ILE A 142 -14.56 21.02 21.99
CA ILE A 142 -15.46 20.97 23.16
C ILE A 142 -15.04 22.06 24.16
N SER A 143 -13.74 22.21 24.43
CA SER A 143 -13.22 23.25 25.33
C SER A 143 -13.57 24.65 24.86
N GLU A 144 -13.39 24.95 23.57
CA GLU A 144 -13.78 26.22 22.95
C GLU A 144 -15.27 26.53 23.18
N LEU A 145 -16.15 25.55 22.90
CA LEU A 145 -17.59 25.72 23.04
C LEU A 145 -18.03 25.83 24.50
N VAL A 146 -17.41 25.07 25.40
CA VAL A 146 -17.66 25.17 26.85
C VAL A 146 -17.26 26.54 27.37
N ASN A 147 -16.08 27.03 27.02
CA ASN A 147 -15.64 28.37 27.42
C ASN A 147 -16.57 29.45 26.86
N ARG A 148 -17.05 29.31 25.62
CA ARG A 148 -18.07 30.20 25.06
C ARG A 148 -19.37 30.20 25.87
N VAL A 149 -19.83 29.03 26.34
CA VAL A 149 -21.02 28.93 27.19
C VAL A 149 -20.79 29.56 28.56
N LEU A 150 -19.57 29.46 29.10
CA LEU A 150 -19.22 30.07 30.38
C LEU A 150 -19.11 31.59 30.26
N GLU A 151 -18.44 32.13 29.23
CA GLU A 151 -18.21 33.57 29.08
C GLU A 151 -19.50 34.37 28.78
N ASP A 152 -20.48 33.77 28.11
CA ASP A 152 -21.69 34.44 27.64
C ASP A 152 -22.84 34.37 28.67
N HIS A 153 -22.60 34.91 29.87
CA HIS A 153 -23.51 34.79 31.03
C HIS A 153 -24.89 35.45 30.88
N GLN A 154 -25.10 36.28 29.85
CA GLN A 154 -26.31 37.10 29.71
C GLN A 154 -27.35 36.55 28.72
N ASP A 155 -26.93 35.71 27.77
CA ASP A 155 -27.77 35.20 26.67
C ASP A 155 -27.85 33.67 26.65
N GLU A 156 -27.83 33.03 27.83
CA GLU A 156 -28.00 31.57 28.06
C GLU A 156 -29.43 31.06 27.71
N ASN A 157 -29.97 31.47 26.56
CA ASN A 157 -31.31 31.15 26.08
C ASN A 157 -31.29 29.93 25.14
N GLU A 158 -32.47 29.37 24.87
CA GLU A 158 -32.64 28.21 23.98
C GLU A 158 -31.90 28.37 22.64
N THR A 159 -31.99 29.57 22.02
CA THR A 159 -31.35 29.90 20.74
C THR A 159 -29.83 29.81 20.78
N PHE A 160 -29.20 30.24 21.87
CA PHE A 160 -27.74 30.20 22.01
C PHE A 160 -27.23 28.76 22.01
N PHE A 161 -27.88 27.87 22.77
CA PHE A 161 -27.52 26.45 22.77
C PHE A 161 -27.80 25.76 21.42
N GLN A 162 -28.79 26.21 20.64
CA GLN A 162 -28.97 25.72 19.27
C GLN A 162 -27.79 26.09 18.35
N GLU A 163 -27.20 27.27 18.54
CA GLU A 163 -26.01 27.68 17.79
C GLU A 163 -24.79 26.86 18.16
N VAL A 164 -24.56 26.65 19.47
CA VAL A 164 -23.48 25.78 19.99
C VAL A 164 -23.61 24.36 19.43
N LEU A 165 -24.82 23.80 19.46
CA LEU A 165 -25.10 22.48 18.92
C LEU A 165 -24.83 22.39 17.41
N ARG A 166 -25.25 23.43 16.65
CA ARG A 166 -25.02 23.50 15.20
C ARG A 166 -23.52 23.58 14.87
N ASP A 167 -22.76 24.38 15.62
CA ASP A 167 -21.31 24.49 15.44
C ASP A 167 -20.62 23.15 15.70
N PHE A 168 -20.95 22.51 16.83
CA PHE A 168 -20.37 21.21 17.18
C PHE A 168 -20.68 20.12 16.13
N ARG A 169 -21.95 19.99 15.71
CA ARG A 169 -22.35 19.04 14.65
C ARG A 169 -21.66 19.35 13.32
N GLY A 170 -21.49 20.63 12.98
CA GLY A 170 -20.76 21.06 11.80
C GLY A 170 -19.28 20.68 11.83
N PHE A 171 -18.65 20.78 13.00
CA PHE A 171 -17.28 20.31 13.22
C PHE A 171 -17.18 18.78 13.03
N ARG A 172 -18.07 18.01 13.68
CA ARG A 172 -18.09 16.53 13.58
C ARG A 172 -18.25 16.04 12.14
N ALA A 173 -19.16 16.65 11.37
CA ALA A 173 -19.36 16.29 9.96
C ALA A 173 -18.13 16.57 9.09
N LYS A 174 -17.35 17.62 9.40
CA LYS A 174 -16.11 17.94 8.69
C LYS A 174 -15.00 16.95 9.01
N GLU A 175 -14.85 16.57 10.28
CA GLU A 175 -13.90 15.54 10.73
C GLU A 175 -14.17 14.21 10.05
N GLU A 176 -15.43 13.74 10.08
CA GLU A 176 -15.83 12.49 9.45
C GLU A 176 -15.58 12.49 7.93
N ALA A 177 -15.89 13.61 7.25
CA ALA A 177 -15.60 13.76 5.82
C ALA A 177 -14.09 13.80 5.53
N SER A 178 -13.28 14.37 6.41
CA SER A 178 -11.83 14.40 6.29
C SER A 178 -11.24 13.00 6.43
N GLU A 179 -11.66 12.23 7.45
CA GLU A 179 -11.20 10.85 7.65
C GLU A 179 -11.62 9.94 6.50
N THR A 180 -12.86 10.08 6.01
CA THR A 180 -13.34 9.36 4.82
C THR A 180 -12.45 9.65 3.61
N ARG A 181 -12.13 10.92 3.34
CA ARG A 181 -11.22 11.30 2.24
C ARG A 181 -9.81 10.75 2.43
N LYS A 182 -9.28 10.73 3.65
CA LYS A 182 -7.95 10.14 3.94
C LYS A 182 -7.96 8.64 3.68
N LEU A 183 -9.05 7.95 4.04
CA LEU A 183 -9.22 6.52 3.77
C LEU A 183 -9.32 6.26 2.25
N GLU A 184 -10.16 7.02 1.54
CA GLU A 184 -10.27 6.96 0.07
C GLU A 184 -8.91 7.19 -0.60
N GLN A 185 -8.14 8.20 -0.17
CA GLN A 185 -6.80 8.45 -0.69
C GLN A 185 -5.82 7.31 -0.40
N ARG A 186 -5.93 6.63 0.76
CA ARG A 186 -5.10 5.46 1.04
C ARG A 186 -5.48 4.30 0.13
N ILE A 187 -6.77 4.05 -0.09
CA ILE A 187 -7.27 3.01 -1.00
C ILE A 187 -6.78 3.29 -2.43
N LEU A 188 -7.01 4.50 -2.94
CA LEU A 188 -6.56 4.91 -4.27
C LEU A 188 -5.03 4.78 -4.46
N ARG A 189 -4.23 5.11 -3.44
CA ARG A 189 -2.77 4.95 -3.51
C ARG A 189 -2.30 3.49 -3.44
N VAL A 190 -3.09 2.60 -2.84
CA VAL A 190 -2.81 1.16 -2.85
C VAL A 190 -3.14 0.62 -4.23
N ASP A 191 -4.30 0.97 -4.78
CA ASP A 191 -4.74 0.56 -6.11
C ASP A 191 -3.78 1.05 -7.21
N GLU A 192 -3.37 2.33 -7.20
CA GLU A 192 -2.41 2.89 -8.18
C GLU A 192 -1.02 2.23 -8.08
N ARG A 193 -0.63 1.74 -6.89
CA ARG A 193 0.62 0.99 -6.72
C ARG A 193 0.51 -0.43 -7.26
N GLU A 194 -0.63 -1.07 -7.11
CA GLU A 194 -0.86 -2.43 -7.58
C GLU A 194 -0.96 -2.48 -9.11
N GLU A 195 -1.74 -1.57 -9.71
CA GLU A 195 -1.85 -1.42 -11.17
C GLU A 195 -0.47 -1.15 -11.81
N ARG A 196 0.31 -0.21 -11.24
CA ARG A 196 1.68 0.09 -11.72
C ARG A 196 2.62 -1.11 -11.61
N VAL A 197 2.45 -1.97 -10.60
CA VAL A 197 3.28 -3.17 -10.45
C VAL A 197 2.95 -4.20 -11.54
N ASP A 198 1.67 -4.35 -11.89
CA ASP A 198 1.24 -5.31 -12.90
C ASP A 198 1.65 -4.87 -14.32
N ASP A 199 1.54 -3.57 -14.65
CA ASP A 199 2.08 -3.00 -15.90
C ASP A 199 3.58 -3.29 -16.04
N ILE A 200 4.35 -3.12 -14.95
CA ILE A 200 5.79 -3.40 -14.95
C ILE A 200 6.06 -4.90 -15.14
N LYS A 201 5.28 -5.78 -14.52
CA LYS A 201 5.43 -7.23 -14.73
C LYS A 201 5.15 -7.62 -16.17
N GLU A 202 4.09 -7.07 -16.77
CA GLU A 202 3.71 -7.34 -18.16
C GLU A 202 4.80 -6.85 -19.12
N LEU A 203 5.29 -5.62 -18.94
CA LEU A 203 6.38 -5.05 -19.73
C LEU A 203 7.66 -5.90 -19.65
N VAL A 204 8.02 -6.39 -18.45
CA VAL A 204 9.20 -7.26 -18.27
C VAL A 204 8.99 -8.61 -18.94
N THR A 205 7.78 -9.19 -18.84
CA THR A 205 7.43 -10.44 -19.52
C THR A 205 7.52 -10.30 -21.03
N GLU A 206 6.93 -9.25 -21.61
CA GLU A 206 7.02 -8.95 -23.04
C GLU A 206 8.48 -8.83 -23.48
N ARG A 207 9.30 -8.10 -22.71
CA ARG A 207 10.71 -7.90 -23.05
C ARG A 207 11.54 -9.18 -22.99
N ILE A 208 11.30 -10.06 -22.03
CA ILE A 208 11.96 -11.37 -21.96
C ILE A 208 11.49 -12.25 -23.13
N ASN A 209 10.20 -12.24 -23.45
CA ASN A 209 9.63 -13.00 -24.56
C ASN A 209 10.18 -12.55 -25.92
N GLU A 210 10.33 -11.24 -26.15
CA GLU A 210 10.98 -10.70 -27.36
C GLU A 210 12.39 -11.27 -27.58
N LYS A 211 13.15 -11.51 -26.50
CA LYS A 211 14.49 -12.10 -26.58
C LYS A 211 14.48 -13.59 -26.90
N ASN A 212 13.38 -14.25 -26.57
CA ASN A 212 13.16 -15.67 -26.81
C ASN A 212 12.51 -15.98 -28.16
N LEU A 213 12.03 -14.96 -28.89
CA LEU A 213 11.36 -15.16 -30.18
C LEU A 213 12.29 -15.82 -31.21
N GLY A 214 11.85 -16.95 -31.77
CA GLY A 214 12.53 -17.64 -32.86
C GLY A 214 13.77 -18.46 -32.47
N ARG A 215 13.97 -18.75 -31.17
CA ARG A 215 15.08 -19.59 -30.67
C ARG A 215 14.53 -20.85 -30.01
N GLU A 216 15.13 -22.01 -30.31
CA GLU A 216 14.95 -23.20 -29.49
C GLU A 216 15.79 -23.05 -28.22
N ILE A 217 15.12 -22.83 -27.08
CA ILE A 217 15.76 -22.62 -25.78
C ILE A 217 15.39 -23.80 -24.89
N HIS A 218 16.39 -24.40 -24.25
CA HIS A 218 16.20 -25.47 -23.29
C HIS A 218 15.24 -25.06 -22.16
N ASP A 219 14.28 -25.92 -21.79
CA ASP A 219 13.20 -25.62 -20.83
C ASP A 219 13.68 -25.06 -19.50
N PHE A 220 14.78 -25.60 -18.96
CA PHE A 220 15.42 -25.08 -17.76
C PHE A 220 15.78 -23.58 -17.85
N VAL A 221 16.30 -23.13 -18.98
CA VAL A 221 16.72 -21.72 -19.19
C VAL A 221 15.49 -20.83 -19.30
N ARG A 222 14.43 -21.32 -19.96
CA ARG A 222 13.13 -20.63 -20.00
C ARG A 222 12.58 -20.42 -18.60
N GLU A 223 12.55 -21.47 -17.78
CA GLU A 223 12.08 -21.39 -16.39
C GLU A 223 12.92 -20.41 -15.57
N LEU A 224 14.24 -20.44 -15.71
CA LEU A 224 15.17 -19.52 -15.03
C LEU A 224 14.91 -18.05 -15.40
N LEU A 225 14.59 -17.78 -16.68
CA LEU A 225 14.29 -16.43 -17.16
C LEU A 225 12.92 -15.94 -16.66
N GLU A 226 11.89 -16.80 -16.74
CA GLU A 226 10.51 -16.48 -16.34
C GLU A 226 10.34 -16.36 -14.82
N THR A 227 11.19 -17.03 -14.02
CA THR A 227 11.08 -17.01 -12.56
C THR A 227 12.03 -16.00 -11.92
N HIS A 228 13.33 -16.28 -11.92
CA HIS A 228 14.31 -15.54 -11.14
C HIS A 228 14.76 -14.26 -11.84
N CYS A 229 14.97 -14.30 -13.15
CA CYS A 229 15.38 -13.12 -13.91
C CYS A 229 14.23 -12.12 -14.01
N HIS A 230 13.01 -12.58 -14.31
CA HIS A 230 11.79 -11.76 -14.30
C HIS A 230 11.60 -11.04 -12.96
N LYS A 231 11.56 -11.80 -11.86
CA LYS A 231 11.37 -11.25 -10.52
C LYS A 231 12.44 -10.22 -10.16
N PHE A 232 13.70 -10.48 -10.52
CA PHE A 232 14.79 -9.54 -10.28
C PHE A 232 14.61 -8.23 -11.07
N ILE A 233 14.27 -8.31 -12.36
CA ILE A 233 14.09 -7.13 -13.21
C ILE A 233 12.87 -6.30 -12.73
N VAL A 234 11.76 -6.96 -12.37
CA VAL A 234 10.60 -6.27 -11.77
C VAL A 234 10.99 -5.53 -10.49
N MET A 235 11.73 -6.17 -9.58
CA MET A 235 12.21 -5.53 -8.35
C MET A 235 13.14 -4.35 -8.63
N LEU A 236 13.98 -4.45 -9.66
CA LEU A 236 14.91 -3.39 -10.06
C LEU A 236 14.17 -2.18 -10.62
N VAL A 237 13.21 -2.40 -11.52
CA VAL A 237 12.39 -1.35 -12.14
C VAL A 237 11.50 -0.64 -11.12
N LEU A 238 10.93 -1.39 -10.16
CA LEU A 238 10.17 -0.80 -9.05
C LEU A 238 11.03 0.07 -8.12
N LYS A 239 12.33 -0.22 -8.00
CA LYS A 239 13.24 0.50 -7.12
C LYS A 239 13.83 1.76 -7.77
N GLU A 240 14.21 1.69 -9.04
CA GLU A 240 14.88 2.79 -9.74
C GLU A 240 13.91 3.65 -10.60
N GLY A 241 12.71 3.13 -10.88
CA GLY A 241 11.70 3.77 -11.73
C GLY A 241 11.81 3.34 -13.20
N PRO A 242 10.69 3.26 -13.95
CA PRO A 242 10.63 2.73 -15.31
C PRO A 242 11.44 3.54 -16.34
N ASP A 243 11.64 4.85 -16.10
CA ASP A 243 12.40 5.74 -16.98
C ASP A 243 13.92 5.55 -16.88
N THR A 244 14.39 4.78 -15.90
CA THR A 244 15.82 4.54 -15.72
C THR A 244 16.31 3.43 -16.64
N ASN A 245 17.53 3.58 -17.14
CA ASN A 245 18.24 2.56 -17.93
C ASN A 245 18.67 1.33 -17.09
N ALA A 246 18.11 1.14 -15.89
CA ALA A 246 18.47 0.12 -14.93
C ALA A 246 18.32 -1.30 -15.48
N TRP A 247 17.29 -1.53 -16.30
CA TRP A 247 16.98 -2.83 -16.89
C TRP A 247 17.91 -3.23 -18.06
N LYS A 248 18.72 -2.30 -18.60
CA LYS A 248 19.66 -2.61 -19.70
C LYS A 248 20.74 -3.62 -19.28
N GLN A 249 21.28 -3.49 -18.08
CA GLN A 249 22.35 -4.38 -17.58
C GLN A 249 21.85 -5.82 -17.38
N PRO A 250 20.69 -6.06 -16.72
CA PRO A 250 20.08 -7.39 -16.66
C PRO A 250 19.73 -7.96 -18.04
N ILE A 251 19.13 -7.19 -18.95
CA ILE A 251 18.79 -7.68 -20.29
C ILE A 251 20.05 -8.05 -21.09
N ASN A 252 21.11 -7.25 -21.04
CA ASN A 252 22.38 -7.60 -21.68
C ASN A 252 22.97 -8.90 -21.10
N THR A 253 22.79 -9.13 -19.79
CA THR A 253 23.21 -10.38 -19.15
C THR A 253 22.41 -11.57 -19.70
N ILE A 254 21.09 -11.40 -19.87
CA ILE A 254 20.22 -12.40 -20.51
C ILE A 254 20.66 -12.65 -21.96
N ASP A 255 21.00 -11.61 -22.73
CA ASP A 255 21.48 -11.76 -24.11
C ASP A 255 22.76 -12.61 -24.18
N VAL A 256 23.71 -12.39 -23.26
CA VAL A 256 24.94 -13.19 -23.19
C VAL A 256 24.65 -14.63 -22.75
N LEU A 257 23.70 -14.85 -21.82
CA LEU A 257 23.27 -16.19 -21.42
C LEU A 257 22.59 -16.93 -22.55
N LEU A 258 21.69 -16.28 -23.28
CA LEU A 258 21.02 -16.86 -24.45
C LEU A 258 22.03 -17.21 -25.54
N TRP A 259 23.04 -16.36 -25.76
CA TRP A 259 24.14 -16.67 -26.68
C TRP A 259 24.91 -17.93 -26.26
N SER A 260 25.20 -18.11 -24.96
CA SER A 260 25.96 -19.26 -24.47
C SER A 260 25.30 -20.63 -24.65
N ILE A 261 24.03 -20.66 -25.06
CA ILE A 261 23.20 -21.87 -25.19
C ILE A 261 22.74 -22.04 -26.64
N GLN A 262 23.30 -21.27 -27.58
CA GLN A 262 23.06 -21.48 -29.01
C GLN A 262 24.07 -22.48 -29.59
N ASP A 263 23.73 -23.07 -30.74
CA ASP A 263 24.67 -23.86 -31.51
C ASP A 263 25.83 -22.98 -32.01
N HIS A 264 27.05 -23.34 -31.63
CA HIS A 264 28.27 -22.65 -32.03
C HIS A 264 28.93 -23.44 -33.16
N GLU A 265 28.90 -22.93 -34.39
CA GLU A 265 29.42 -23.62 -35.57
C GLU A 265 30.92 -23.34 -35.84
N HIS A 266 31.57 -22.46 -35.08
CA HIS A 266 32.93 -21.97 -35.38
C HIS A 266 33.99 -22.43 -34.38
N GLU A 267 35.16 -22.79 -34.93
CA GLU A 267 36.37 -23.13 -34.18
C GLU A 267 36.84 -21.90 -33.37
N GLY A 268 36.77 -21.98 -32.03
CA GLY A 268 37.15 -20.90 -31.10
C GLY A 268 35.99 -20.28 -30.30
N ASP A 269 34.74 -20.64 -30.59
CA ASP A 269 33.59 -20.18 -29.79
C ASP A 269 33.62 -20.70 -28.35
N ARG A 270 34.19 -21.90 -28.13
CA ARG A 270 34.44 -22.47 -26.80
C ARG A 270 35.40 -21.60 -25.96
N ASP A 271 36.54 -21.22 -26.53
CA ASP A 271 37.53 -20.37 -25.87
C ASP A 271 36.93 -18.99 -25.53
N ARG A 272 36.09 -18.46 -26.44
CA ARG A 272 35.38 -17.20 -26.23
C ARG A 272 34.33 -17.31 -25.12
N LEU A 273 33.62 -18.44 -25.04
CA LEU A 273 32.63 -18.67 -23.99
C LEU A 273 33.30 -18.80 -22.61
N GLU A 274 34.43 -19.51 -22.49
CA GLU A 274 35.18 -19.61 -21.23
C GLU A 274 35.60 -18.24 -20.68
N VAL A 275 35.94 -17.30 -21.56
CA VAL A 275 36.30 -15.93 -21.19
C VAL A 275 35.08 -15.07 -20.79
N VAL A 276 33.93 -15.28 -21.42
CA VAL A 276 32.75 -14.41 -21.27
C VAL A 276 31.76 -14.90 -20.19
N ASN A 277 31.60 -16.21 -20.04
CA ASN A 277 30.62 -16.86 -19.15
C ASN A 277 30.75 -16.55 -17.64
N PRO A 278 31.94 -16.27 -17.06
CA PRO A 278 32.05 -15.98 -15.62
C PRO A 278 31.24 -14.77 -15.16
N ARG A 279 31.11 -13.74 -16.01
CA ARG A 279 30.40 -12.49 -15.69
C ARG A 279 28.88 -12.66 -15.61
N PRO A 280 28.19 -13.25 -16.60
CA PRO A 280 26.76 -13.55 -16.50
C PRO A 280 26.40 -14.44 -15.32
N LEU A 281 27.21 -15.47 -15.02
CA LEU A 281 26.97 -16.35 -13.88
C LEU A 281 27.07 -15.62 -12.54
N ASP A 282 28.03 -14.69 -12.38
CA ASP A 282 28.13 -13.85 -11.18
C ASP A 282 26.93 -12.88 -11.05
N ASN A 283 26.51 -12.27 -12.16
CA ASN A 283 25.34 -11.40 -12.19
C ASN A 283 24.05 -12.17 -11.85
N LEU A 284 23.90 -13.38 -12.37
CA LEU A 284 22.75 -14.24 -12.09
C LEU A 284 22.73 -14.70 -10.62
N ARG A 285 23.89 -15.04 -10.04
CA ARG A 285 24.01 -15.33 -8.60
C ARG A 285 23.57 -14.14 -7.74
N LYS A 286 24.00 -12.93 -8.10
CA LYS A 286 23.61 -11.69 -7.41
C LYS A 286 22.10 -11.44 -7.54
N ALA A 287 21.54 -11.60 -8.73
CA ALA A 287 20.11 -11.49 -8.99
C ALA A 287 19.30 -12.47 -8.13
N MET A 288 19.65 -13.75 -8.15
CA MET A 288 18.97 -14.79 -7.37
C MET A 288 19.06 -14.54 -5.85
N LYS A 289 20.21 -14.07 -5.36
CA LYS A 289 20.37 -13.65 -3.96
C LYS A 289 19.44 -12.50 -3.57
N ILE A 290 19.25 -11.52 -4.45
CA ILE A 290 18.33 -10.39 -4.24
C ILE A 290 16.87 -10.87 -4.24
N THR A 291 16.54 -11.87 -5.06
CA THR A 291 15.19 -12.48 -5.08
C THR A 291 14.90 -13.45 -3.91
N ARG A 292 15.85 -13.57 -2.96
CA ARG A 292 15.81 -14.39 -1.72
C ARG A 292 15.87 -15.90 -1.94
N LEU A 293 16.63 -16.39 -2.91
CA LEU A 293 16.94 -17.81 -3.01
C LEU A 293 18.00 -18.24 -1.97
N SER A 294 17.93 -19.51 -1.55
CA SER A 294 18.94 -20.09 -0.67
C SER A 294 20.26 -20.29 -1.41
N ALA A 295 21.38 -20.29 -0.68
CA ALA A 295 22.71 -20.49 -1.30
C ALA A 295 22.81 -21.86 -2.01
N ALA A 296 22.20 -22.90 -1.45
CA ALA A 296 22.17 -24.24 -2.03
C ALA A 296 21.38 -24.28 -3.35
N ASP A 297 20.23 -23.59 -3.41
CA ASP A 297 19.43 -23.52 -4.63
C ASP A 297 20.13 -22.71 -5.72
N ILE A 298 20.80 -21.62 -5.36
CA ILE A 298 21.60 -20.82 -6.30
C ILE A 298 22.70 -21.68 -6.93
N ASP A 299 23.43 -22.46 -6.13
CA ASP A 299 24.49 -23.32 -6.65
C ASP A 299 23.94 -24.45 -7.52
N ASN A 300 22.77 -25.01 -7.18
CA ASN A 300 22.08 -25.99 -8.01
C ASN A 300 21.68 -25.39 -9.38
N GLN A 301 21.03 -24.22 -9.38
CA GLN A 301 20.61 -23.53 -10.61
C GLN A 301 21.81 -23.19 -11.51
N ILE A 302 22.93 -22.74 -10.93
CA ILE A 302 24.15 -22.46 -11.70
C ILE A 302 24.80 -23.74 -12.22
N THR A 303 24.79 -24.82 -11.45
CA THR A 303 25.33 -26.13 -11.88
C THR A 303 24.52 -26.65 -13.05
N ARG A 304 23.20 -26.64 -12.95
CA ARG A 304 22.30 -27.08 -14.02
C ARG A 304 22.44 -26.23 -15.29
N LEU A 305 22.63 -24.92 -15.15
CA LEU A 305 22.91 -24.04 -16.29
C LEU A 305 24.21 -24.41 -17.01
N LYS A 306 25.26 -24.75 -16.27
CA LYS A 306 26.54 -25.19 -16.86
C LYS A 306 26.41 -26.54 -17.58
N GLU A 307 25.65 -27.47 -17.01
CA GLU A 307 25.37 -28.76 -17.66
C GLU A 307 24.69 -28.54 -19.02
N VAL A 308 23.67 -27.67 -19.09
CA VAL A 308 23.00 -27.33 -20.36
C VAL A 308 23.97 -26.67 -21.36
N GLN A 309 24.86 -25.79 -20.90
CA GLN A 309 25.89 -25.18 -21.75
C GLN A 309 26.87 -26.23 -22.30
N GLU A 310 27.33 -27.18 -21.47
CA GLU A 310 28.23 -28.27 -21.87
C GLU A 310 27.55 -29.27 -22.83
N GLU A 311 26.28 -29.61 -22.59
CA GLU A 311 25.48 -30.48 -23.47
C GLU A 311 25.34 -29.88 -24.87
N THR A 312 25.08 -28.55 -24.95
CA THR A 312 24.97 -27.82 -26.22
C THR A 312 26.31 -27.83 -26.97
N LEU A 313 27.42 -27.55 -26.27
CA LEU A 313 28.76 -27.54 -26.87
C LEU A 313 29.19 -28.94 -27.34
N SER A 314 28.97 -29.98 -26.55
CA SER A 314 29.34 -31.34 -26.91
C SER A 314 28.58 -31.86 -28.14
N TRP A 315 27.31 -31.49 -28.29
CA TRP A 315 26.51 -31.82 -29.47
C TRP A 315 27.05 -31.10 -30.72
N THR A 316 27.43 -29.83 -30.60
CA THR A 316 28.04 -29.07 -31.71
C THR A 316 29.41 -29.60 -32.13
N GLU A 317 30.24 -30.04 -31.18
CA GLU A 317 31.55 -30.64 -31.45
C GLU A 317 31.41 -32.01 -32.13
N ALA A 318 30.47 -32.86 -31.67
CA ALA A 318 30.17 -34.13 -32.32
C ALA A 318 29.62 -33.94 -33.75
N ALA A 319 28.76 -32.95 -33.96
CA ALA A 319 28.24 -32.60 -35.29
C ALA A 319 29.34 -32.01 -36.20
N ALA A 320 30.28 -31.23 -35.65
CA ALA A 320 31.43 -30.70 -36.38
C ALA A 320 32.43 -31.80 -36.76
N LEU A 321 32.69 -32.77 -35.87
CA LEU A 321 33.55 -33.93 -36.13
C LEU A 321 32.95 -34.87 -37.20
N VAL A 322 31.63 -35.06 -37.20
CA VAL A 322 30.92 -35.80 -38.28
C VAL A 322 30.97 -35.05 -39.61
N LYS A 323 30.97 -33.71 -39.60
CA LYS A 323 31.19 -32.87 -40.80
C LYS A 323 32.67 -32.78 -41.23
N GLN A 324 33.61 -33.21 -40.38
CA GLN A 324 35.07 -33.15 -40.59
C GLN A 324 35.72 -34.54 -40.77
N GLU A 325 34.98 -35.59 -41.15
CA GLU A 325 35.63 -36.81 -41.63
C GLU A 325 36.49 -36.49 -42.88
N PRO A 326 37.79 -36.85 -42.88
CA PRO A 326 38.66 -36.54 -43.99
C PRO A 326 38.33 -37.44 -45.19
N ALA A 327 38.14 -36.82 -46.35
CA ALA A 327 38.60 -37.43 -47.58
C ALA A 327 40.12 -37.56 -47.48
N ASN A 328 40.64 -38.78 -47.29
CA ASN A 328 42.00 -39.27 -47.62
C ASN A 328 42.16 -40.68 -46.97
N ASP A 329 42.65 -41.75 -47.59
CA ASP A 329 43.33 -41.97 -48.86
C ASP A 329 43.01 -43.42 -49.31
N VAL A 330 42.70 -43.62 -50.59
CA VAL A 330 42.90 -44.93 -51.22
C VAL A 330 44.40 -45.13 -51.35
N TYR A 331 44.98 -45.94 -50.46
CA TYR A 331 46.29 -46.53 -50.71
C TYR A 331 46.19 -47.51 -51.88
N ILE A 332 46.99 -47.25 -52.91
CA ILE A 332 47.33 -48.22 -53.96
C ILE A 332 48.19 -49.31 -53.28
N GLU A 333 47.63 -50.50 -53.10
CA GLU A 333 48.45 -51.72 -53.04
C GLU A 333 48.75 -52.17 -54.47
N GLU A 334 50.02 -52.11 -54.87
CA GLU A 334 50.50 -52.96 -55.97
C GLU A 334 50.37 -54.42 -55.54
N GLY A 335 49.29 -55.08 -55.97
CA GLY A 335 49.24 -56.55 -55.99
C GLY A 335 47.92 -57.25 -55.71
N ALA A 336 46.81 -56.89 -56.37
CA ALA A 336 45.82 -57.87 -56.89
C ALA A 336 44.80 -57.16 -57.80
N GLN A 337 44.58 -57.74 -58.97
CA GLN A 337 43.75 -57.21 -60.06
C GLN A 337 42.26 -57.18 -59.68
N THR A 338 41.63 -56.00 -59.75
CA THR A 338 40.21 -55.85 -60.08
C THR A 338 40.01 -54.58 -60.90
N GLN A 339 39.35 -54.76 -62.03
CA GLN A 339 39.19 -53.86 -63.17
C GLN A 339 38.24 -52.69 -62.80
N PRO A 340 38.49 -51.44 -63.23
CA PRO A 340 37.53 -50.34 -63.04
C PRO A 340 36.39 -50.47 -64.06
N ASP A 341 35.14 -50.41 -63.59
CA ASP A 341 34.00 -50.09 -64.45
C ASP A 341 34.14 -48.62 -64.87
N VAL A 342 34.66 -48.43 -66.08
CA VAL A 342 34.66 -47.16 -66.80
C VAL A 342 33.22 -46.91 -67.25
N LEU A 343 32.54 -45.94 -66.63
CA LEU A 343 31.40 -45.31 -67.29
C LEU A 343 31.95 -44.58 -68.52
N PRO A 344 31.47 -44.88 -69.73
CA PRO A 344 32.01 -44.27 -70.95
C PRO A 344 31.72 -42.78 -70.96
N ASP A 345 32.72 -41.98 -71.38
CA ASP A 345 32.53 -40.57 -71.69
C ASP A 345 31.34 -40.42 -72.66
N LEU A 346 30.36 -39.61 -72.28
CA LEU A 346 29.25 -39.28 -73.16
C LEU A 346 29.80 -38.50 -74.37
N PRO A 347 29.33 -38.78 -75.60
CA PRO A 347 29.79 -38.08 -76.79
C PRO A 347 29.61 -36.56 -76.65
N GLU A 348 30.53 -35.75 -77.19
CA GLU A 348 30.44 -34.28 -77.13
C GLU A 348 29.15 -33.71 -77.81
N ASP A 349 28.47 -34.52 -78.62
CA ASP A 349 27.17 -34.20 -79.24
C ASP A 349 25.95 -34.59 -78.36
N ASP A 350 26.16 -34.97 -77.10
CA ASP A 350 25.07 -35.31 -76.18
C ASP A 350 24.20 -34.06 -75.90
N PRO A 351 22.86 -34.14 -76.12
CA PRO A 351 21.95 -33.01 -75.93
C PRO A 351 22.02 -32.38 -74.53
N CYS A 352 22.34 -33.19 -73.52
CA CYS A 352 22.43 -32.76 -72.13
C CYS A 352 23.71 -31.96 -71.84
N MET A 353 24.83 -32.26 -72.51
CA MET A 353 26.07 -31.49 -72.38
C MET A 353 25.95 -30.11 -73.02
N MET A 354 25.30 -30.01 -74.18
CA MET A 354 25.06 -28.70 -74.82
C MET A 354 24.08 -27.81 -74.04
N GLN A 355 23.17 -28.39 -73.27
CA GLN A 355 22.31 -27.63 -72.36
C GLN A 355 23.07 -27.10 -71.15
N ALA A 356 24.02 -27.89 -70.61
CA ALA A 356 24.86 -27.46 -69.49
C ALA A 356 25.79 -26.28 -69.87
N ASP A 357 26.40 -26.32 -71.05
CA ASP A 357 27.34 -25.28 -71.51
C ASP A 357 26.66 -23.93 -71.82
N ASN A 358 25.35 -23.91 -72.09
CA ASN A 358 24.60 -22.69 -72.36
C ASN A 358 24.02 -22.00 -71.11
N LEU A 359 24.22 -22.56 -69.92
CA LEU A 359 23.78 -21.94 -68.67
C LEU A 359 24.80 -20.91 -68.18
N GLN A 360 24.38 -19.64 -68.08
CA GLN A 360 25.22 -18.59 -67.51
C GLN A 360 25.31 -18.72 -65.98
N VAL A 361 26.51 -18.46 -65.47
CA VAL A 361 26.79 -18.45 -64.03
C VAL A 361 25.87 -17.46 -63.32
N GLY A 362 25.06 -17.97 -62.38
CA GLY A 362 24.09 -17.19 -61.60
C GLY A 362 22.62 -17.54 -61.85
N ILE A 363 22.32 -18.53 -62.70
CA ILE A 363 20.96 -19.06 -62.90
C ILE A 363 20.73 -20.24 -61.95
N TRP A 364 19.60 -20.23 -61.25
CA TRP A 364 19.14 -21.35 -60.44
C TRP A 364 18.36 -22.33 -61.31
N VAL A 365 18.75 -23.60 -61.28
CA VAL A 365 18.13 -24.71 -62.02
C VAL A 365 17.57 -25.70 -61.00
N GLU A 366 16.37 -26.22 -61.27
CA GLU A 366 15.68 -27.12 -60.36
C GLU A 366 15.73 -28.55 -60.91
N PHE A 367 16.34 -29.46 -60.13
CA PHE A 367 16.40 -30.87 -60.47
C PHE A 367 15.14 -31.55 -59.94
N SER A 368 14.35 -32.13 -60.83
CA SER A 368 13.15 -32.87 -60.46
C SER A 368 13.22 -34.29 -61.03
N GLY A 369 13.20 -35.27 -60.14
CA GLY A 369 13.21 -36.70 -60.45
C GLY A 369 13.53 -37.56 -59.22
N ASP A 370 13.04 -38.80 -59.23
CA ASP A 370 13.35 -39.82 -58.21
C ASP A 370 14.57 -40.65 -58.63
N GLU A 371 15.15 -41.41 -57.69
CA GLU A 371 16.54 -41.94 -57.69
C GLU A 371 17.10 -42.52 -59.00
N ASP A 372 16.27 -43.00 -59.95
CA ASP A 372 16.74 -43.54 -61.23
C ASP A 372 16.58 -42.60 -62.46
N HIS A 373 15.79 -41.52 -62.39
CA HIS A 373 15.58 -40.60 -63.52
C HIS A 373 15.44 -39.13 -63.08
N ILE A 374 16.54 -38.37 -63.19
CA ILE A 374 16.60 -36.94 -62.85
C ILE A 374 16.50 -36.10 -64.13
N SER A 375 15.57 -35.14 -64.14
CA SER A 375 15.44 -34.14 -65.21
C SER A 375 15.69 -32.73 -64.68
N VAL A 376 16.39 -31.91 -65.47
CA VAL A 376 16.78 -30.53 -65.11
C VAL A 376 15.84 -29.55 -65.81
N ARG A 377 15.30 -28.57 -65.08
CA ARG A 377 14.41 -27.55 -65.64
C ARG A 377 14.84 -26.13 -65.33
#